data_AF-C7DB71-F1
#
_entry.id   AF-C7DB71-F1
#
_cell.length_a   1.000
_cell.length_b   1.000
_cell.length_c   1.000
_cell.angle_alpha   90.00
_cell.angle_beta   90.00
_cell.angle_gamma   90.00
#
_symmetry.space_group_name_H-M   'P 1'
#
loop_
_entity.id
_entity.type
_entity.pdbx_description
1 polymer ?
#
loop_
_entity_poly.entity_id
_entity_poly.type
_entity_poly.pdbx_seq_one_letter_code
_entity_poly.pdbx_strand_id
1 'polypeptide(L)'
;MRGEILGLERRRFWRDEDKLEIVMSVGVGRATVTQVAQRHEVTRQQIYAWRHDLKRKGLWSPDAGTLFFPLNMPMTLSELDGYVTGVLACPEMIPPSEWLPLVWGETGDAQFTDQKAAEETIGDVMTHYNAAAQAMSLSLCLKGRDGIHSL
;
A
#
# COMPACT_ATOMS: atom_id res chain seq x y z
N MET A 1 11.00 35.05 29.11
CA MET A 1 11.15 33.70 29.69
C MET A 1 11.37 32.72 28.55
N ARG A 2 12.64 32.40 28.25
CA ARG A 2 13.04 31.33 27.31
C ARG A 2 13.69 30.25 28.17
N GLY A 3 12.86 29.32 28.64
CA GLY A 3 13.30 28.18 29.43
C GLY A 3 14.08 27.19 28.57
N GLU A 4 15.38 27.10 28.84
CA GLU A 4 15.98 25.85 29.30
C GLU A 4 15.83 24.62 28.39
N ILE A 5 16.56 24.63 27.28
CA ILE A 5 16.96 23.39 26.58
C ILE A 5 18.30 22.96 27.20
N LEU A 6 18.26 22.50 28.45
CA LEU A 6 19.40 21.94 29.17
C LEU A 6 19.32 20.40 29.12
N GLY A 7 20.10 19.81 28.21
CA GLY A 7 21.04 18.76 28.61
C GLY A 7 20.53 17.37 29.02
N LEU A 8 19.45 16.83 28.47
CA LEU A 8 19.07 15.41 28.69
C LEU A 8 19.42 14.46 27.51
N GLU A 9 19.93 14.99 26.40
CA GLU A 9 20.17 14.22 25.17
C GLU A 9 21.60 13.65 25.09
N ARG A 10 22.13 13.08 26.19
CA ARG A 10 23.43 12.39 26.15
C ARG A 10 23.37 11.03 26.83
N ARG A 11 23.29 9.99 25.97
CA ARG A 11 23.61 8.57 26.23
C ARG A 11 22.53 7.69 26.87
N ARG A 12 21.30 7.70 26.38
CA ARG A 12 20.56 6.42 26.37
C ARG A 12 21.16 5.58 25.24
N PHE A 13 21.92 4.54 25.58
CA PHE A 13 22.42 3.57 24.60
C PHE A 13 21.25 2.66 24.22
N TRP A 14 20.63 2.94 23.08
CA TRP A 14 19.53 2.12 22.57
C TRP A 14 20.11 0.87 21.92
N ARG A 15 19.85 -0.30 22.50
CA ARG A 15 20.18 -1.57 21.84
C ARG A 15 19.26 -1.74 20.64
N ASP A 16 19.67 -2.56 19.69
CA ASP A 16 18.87 -2.77 18.49
C ASP A 16 17.50 -3.39 18.83
N GLU A 17 17.41 -4.15 19.92
CA GLU A 17 16.16 -4.67 20.50
C GLU A 17 15.24 -3.54 20.99
N ASP A 18 15.76 -2.60 21.79
CA ASP A 18 14.96 -1.46 22.29
C ASP A 18 14.49 -0.55 21.14
N LYS A 19 15.36 -0.34 20.13
CA LYS A 19 14.99 0.40 18.92
C LYS A 19 13.88 -0.31 18.17
N LEU A 20 13.97 -1.64 18.06
CA LEU A 20 13.00 -2.46 17.35
C LEU A 20 11.64 -2.41 18.05
N GLU A 21 11.57 -2.57 19.37
CA GLU A 21 10.31 -2.46 20.12
C GLU A 21 9.62 -1.10 19.91
N ILE A 22 10.39 0.00 19.93
CA ILE A 22 9.84 1.34 19.71
C ILE A 22 9.37 1.52 18.28
N VAL A 23 10.16 1.08 17.29
CA VAL A 23 9.79 1.17 15.87
C VAL A 23 8.57 0.30 15.56
N MET A 24 8.46 -0.90 16.15
CA MET A 24 7.31 -1.80 15.99
C MET A 24 6.05 -1.29 16.69
N SER A 25 6.20 -0.51 17.78
CA SER A 25 5.06 0.14 18.43
C SER A 25 4.41 1.21 17.57
N VAL A 26 5.11 1.74 16.55
CA VAL A 26 4.52 2.65 15.57
C VAL A 26 3.49 1.88 14.74
N GLY A 27 2.25 2.34 14.80
CA GLY A 27 1.12 1.71 14.15
C GLY A 27 0.31 0.80 15.07
N VAL A 28 0.92 0.09 16.02
CA VAL A 28 0.15 -0.75 16.95
C VAL A 28 -0.92 0.08 17.66
N GLY A 29 -2.19 -0.34 17.54
CA GLY A 29 -3.33 0.38 18.13
C GLY A 29 -3.58 1.80 17.57
N ARG A 30 -3.21 2.06 16.30
CA ARG A 30 -3.27 3.39 15.65
C ARG A 30 -2.30 4.43 16.23
N ALA A 31 -1.28 4.00 16.97
CA ALA A 31 -0.27 4.90 17.50
C ALA A 31 0.56 5.52 16.37
N THR A 32 0.56 6.85 16.26
CA THR A 32 1.35 7.56 15.25
C THR A 32 2.81 7.69 15.67
N VAL A 33 3.71 7.91 14.70
CA VAL A 33 5.15 8.19 14.97
C VAL A 33 5.32 9.30 16.01
N THR A 34 4.46 10.33 15.97
CA THR A 34 4.49 11.45 16.93
C THR A 34 4.14 11.01 18.35
N GLN A 35 3.11 10.16 18.51
CA GLN A 35 2.69 9.65 19.82
C GLN A 35 3.73 8.70 20.41
N VAL A 36 4.33 7.84 19.58
CA VAL A 36 5.40 6.93 19.99
C VAL A 36 6.66 7.72 20.36
N ALA A 37 7.03 8.72 19.55
CA ALA A 37 8.13 9.63 19.83
C ALA A 37 7.97 10.33 21.19
N GLN A 38 6.77 10.85 21.47
CA GLN A 38 6.47 11.49 22.75
C GLN A 38 6.51 10.50 23.91
N ARG A 39 5.96 9.30 23.74
CA ARG A 39 5.90 8.27 24.80
C ARG A 39 7.27 7.74 25.21
N HIS A 40 8.21 7.68 24.26
CA HIS A 40 9.55 7.15 24.49
C HIS A 40 10.62 8.23 24.60
N GLU A 41 10.22 9.51 24.65
CA GLU A 41 11.11 10.67 24.76
C GLU A 41 12.18 10.69 23.66
N VAL A 42 11.81 10.29 22.43
CA VAL A 42 12.68 10.26 21.25
C VAL A 42 12.14 11.20 20.18
N THR A 43 13.00 11.68 19.29
CA THR A 43 12.55 12.50 18.16
C THR A 43 12.04 11.63 17.02
N ARG A 44 11.09 12.15 16.22
CA ARG A 44 10.64 11.51 14.98
C ARG A 44 11.81 11.17 14.04
N GLN A 45 12.80 12.06 13.97
CA GLN A 45 13.99 11.86 13.13
C GLN A 45 14.84 10.68 13.61
N GLN A 46 14.93 10.47 14.93
CA GLN A 46 15.62 9.33 15.51
C GLN A 46 14.92 8.00 15.19
N ILE A 47 13.58 7.97 15.22
CA ILE A 47 12.80 6.80 14.78
C ILE A 47 13.06 6.47 13.31
N TYR A 48 13.09 7.48 12.42
CA TYR A 48 13.43 7.27 11.01
C TYR A 48 14.88 6.79 10.81
N ALA A 49 15.82 7.35 11.54
CA ALA A 49 17.22 6.92 11.51
C ALA A 49 17.38 5.46 11.97
N TRP A 50 16.66 5.04 13.02
CA TRP A 50 16.65 3.66 13.48
C TRP A 50 16.01 2.71 12.50
N ARG A 51 14.90 3.09 11.86
CA ARG A 51 14.28 2.30 10.80
C ARG A 51 15.29 1.99 9.68
N HIS A 52 16.09 2.98 9.31
CA HIS A 52 17.16 2.80 8.32
C HIS A 52 18.32 1.92 8.84
N ASP A 53 18.78 2.14 10.08
CA ASP A 53 19.86 1.35 10.70
C ASP A 53 19.47 -0.13 10.85
N LEU A 54 18.26 -0.40 11.35
CA LEU A 54 17.72 -1.75 11.52
C LEU A 54 17.48 -2.46 10.19
N LYS A 55 17.05 -1.74 9.14
CA LYS A 55 16.95 -2.28 7.77
C LYS A 55 18.32 -2.72 7.25
N ARG A 56 19.36 -1.90 7.46
CA ARG A 56 20.73 -2.22 7.05
C ARG A 56 21.27 -3.46 7.80
N LYS A 57 20.83 -3.68 9.04
CA LYS A 57 21.20 -4.83 9.87
C LYS A 57 20.35 -6.09 9.61
N GLY A 58 19.31 -6.01 8.77
CA GLY A 58 18.38 -7.11 8.53
C GLY A 58 17.46 -7.45 9.72
N LEU A 59 17.43 -6.60 10.76
CA LEU A 59 16.64 -6.80 11.98
C LEU A 59 15.22 -6.24 11.88
N TRP A 60 14.96 -5.44 10.84
CA TRP A 60 13.65 -4.84 10.58
C TRP A 60 13.22 -5.15 9.16
N SER A 61 12.12 -5.91 9.04
CA SER A 61 11.47 -6.23 7.77
C SER A 61 10.20 -5.38 7.61
N PRO A 62 9.92 -4.82 6.43
CA PRO A 62 8.72 -4.01 6.19
C PRO A 62 7.40 -4.73 6.51
N ASP A 63 7.41 -6.06 6.52
CA ASP A 63 6.27 -6.92 6.86
C ASP A 63 5.94 -6.96 8.36
N ALA A 64 6.95 -6.80 9.23
CA ALA A 64 6.79 -7.00 10.68
C ALA A 64 6.27 -5.76 11.44
N GLY A 65 6.04 -4.63 10.78
CA GLY A 65 5.74 -3.37 11.49
C GLY A 65 5.07 -2.27 10.69
N THR A 66 4.20 -2.59 9.73
CA THR A 66 3.53 -1.60 8.89
C THR A 66 2.06 -1.38 9.28
N LEU A 67 1.80 -0.41 10.17
CA LEU A 67 0.65 0.50 9.95
C LEU A 67 1.09 1.82 9.32
N PHE A 68 1.84 1.71 8.24
CA PHE A 68 1.68 2.62 7.12
C PHE A 68 1.65 1.69 5.93
N PHE A 69 0.43 1.40 5.48
CA PHE A 69 0.00 0.47 4.43
C PHE A 69 1.11 -0.42 3.86
N PRO A 70 1.02 -1.76 4.01
CA PRO A 70 1.82 -2.64 3.18
C PRO A 70 1.44 -2.38 1.72
N LEU A 71 2.24 -1.57 1.01
CA LEU A 71 2.12 -1.32 -0.43
C LEU A 71 2.36 -2.60 -1.26
N ASN A 72 2.62 -3.72 -0.59
CA ASN A 72 2.83 -5.01 -1.21
C ASN A 72 1.73 -6.04 -0.87
N MET A 73 0.56 -5.58 -0.41
CA MET A 73 -0.60 -6.46 -0.30
C MET A 73 -1.28 -6.59 -1.67
N PRO A 74 -1.76 -7.78 -2.08
CA PRO A 74 -2.66 -7.89 -3.21
C PRO A 74 -3.89 -7.01 -3.00
N MET A 75 -4.38 -6.42 -4.09
CA MET A 75 -5.58 -5.58 -4.06
C MET A 75 -6.77 -6.38 -3.53
N THR A 76 -7.59 -5.76 -2.68
CA THR A 76 -8.91 -6.31 -2.35
C THR A 76 -9.81 -6.27 -3.59
N LEU A 77 -10.89 -7.06 -3.60
CA LEU A 77 -11.85 -7.07 -4.72
C LEU A 77 -12.44 -5.68 -5.01
N SER A 78 -12.66 -4.86 -3.98
CA SER A 78 -13.16 -3.49 -4.16
C SER A 78 -12.11 -2.56 -4.75
N GLU A 79 -10.83 -2.75 -4.42
CA GLU A 79 -9.73 -1.99 -5.02
C GLU A 79 -9.49 -2.41 -6.47
N LEU A 80 -9.58 -3.72 -6.75
CA LEU A 80 -9.47 -4.27 -8.11
C LEU A 80 -10.53 -3.68 -9.04
N ASP A 81 -11.79 -3.58 -8.61
CA ASP A 81 -12.89 -3.01 -9.40
C ASP A 81 -12.60 -1.55 -9.80
N GLY A 82 -12.19 -0.73 -8.82
CA GLY A 82 -11.79 0.66 -9.06
C GLY A 82 -10.55 0.78 -9.95
N TYR A 83 -9.57 -0.11 -9.75
CA TYR A 83 -8.34 -0.17 -10.53
C TYR A 83 -8.60 -0.55 -11.99
N VAL A 84 -9.37 -1.61 -12.23
CA VAL A 84 -9.81 -2.06 -13.57
C VAL A 84 -10.59 -0.95 -14.28
N THR A 85 -11.47 -0.26 -13.56
CA THR A 85 -12.20 0.90 -14.11
C THR A 85 -11.25 2.02 -14.51
N GLY A 86 -10.23 2.30 -13.70
CA GLY A 86 -9.17 3.27 -14.03
C GLY A 86 -8.37 2.86 -15.27
N VAL A 87 -7.97 1.59 -15.37
CA VAL A 87 -7.27 1.02 -16.54
C VAL A 87 -8.12 1.16 -17.81
N LEU A 88 -9.41 0.84 -17.74
CA LEU A 88 -10.34 0.94 -18.88
C LEU A 88 -10.69 2.39 -19.24
N ALA A 89 -10.61 3.33 -18.31
CA ALA A 89 -10.82 4.75 -18.56
C ALA A 89 -9.63 5.41 -19.28
N CYS A 90 -8.46 4.75 -19.32
CA CYS A 90 -7.32 5.25 -20.08
C CYS A 90 -7.65 5.31 -21.58
N PRO A 91 -7.35 6.43 -22.26
CA PRO A 91 -7.60 6.58 -23.70
C PRO A 91 -6.67 5.69 -24.55
N GLU A 92 -5.55 5.26 -23.98
CA GLU A 92 -4.62 4.28 -24.57
C GLU A 92 -4.80 2.93 -23.87
N MET A 93 -4.94 1.86 -24.65
CA MET A 93 -5.11 0.50 -24.13
C MET A 93 -3.81 0.04 -23.46
N ILE A 94 -3.83 -0.14 -22.14
CA ILE A 94 -2.72 -0.72 -21.38
C ILE A 94 -2.84 -2.26 -21.49
N PRO A 95 -1.81 -2.98 -21.97
CA PRO A 95 -1.87 -4.42 -22.12
C PRO A 95 -1.94 -5.12 -20.74
N PRO A 96 -2.62 -6.29 -20.65
CA PRO A 96 -2.67 -7.10 -19.43
C PRO A 96 -1.33 -7.34 -18.75
N SER A 97 -0.28 -7.56 -19.54
CA SER A 97 1.07 -7.82 -19.01
C SER A 97 1.64 -6.66 -18.18
N GLU A 98 1.14 -5.43 -18.36
CA GLU A 98 1.60 -4.26 -17.60
C GLU A 98 0.80 -4.02 -16.32
N TRP A 99 -0.53 -4.14 -16.37
CA TRP A 99 -1.37 -3.81 -15.21
C TRP A 99 -1.68 -5.02 -14.32
N LEU A 100 -1.71 -6.23 -14.88
CA LEU A 100 -2.08 -7.45 -14.16
C LEU A 100 -1.10 -7.80 -13.03
N PRO A 101 0.24 -7.70 -13.21
CA PRO A 101 1.19 -7.91 -12.13
C PRO A 101 0.89 -7.07 -10.89
N LEU A 102 0.47 -5.82 -11.08
CA LEU A 102 0.23 -4.86 -10.00
C LEU A 102 -0.96 -5.24 -9.11
N VAL A 103 -1.86 -6.12 -9.58
CA VAL A 103 -2.99 -6.64 -8.77
C VAL A 103 -2.49 -7.41 -7.55
N TRP A 104 -1.31 -8.03 -7.64
CA TRP A 104 -0.72 -8.82 -6.56
C TRP A 104 0.15 -8.00 -5.59
N GLY A 105 0.25 -6.68 -5.79
CA GLY A 105 1.07 -5.76 -4.99
C GLY A 105 2.14 -5.05 -5.84
N GLU A 106 2.80 -4.04 -5.28
CA GLU A 106 3.78 -3.18 -6.00
C GLU A 106 4.96 -3.96 -6.62
N THR A 107 5.32 -5.12 -6.06
CA THR A 107 6.40 -5.97 -6.59
C THR A 107 5.95 -6.87 -7.75
N GLY A 108 4.64 -7.08 -7.91
CA GLY A 108 4.08 -8.03 -8.88
C GLY A 108 4.35 -9.52 -8.57
N ASP A 109 4.84 -9.81 -7.36
CA ASP A 109 5.13 -11.16 -6.90
C ASP A 109 3.88 -11.76 -6.26
N ALA A 110 3.19 -12.60 -7.03
CA ALA A 110 2.03 -13.31 -6.54
C ALA A 110 2.45 -14.60 -5.83
N GLN A 111 2.21 -14.68 -4.52
CA GLN A 111 2.46 -15.89 -3.74
C GLN A 111 1.33 -16.91 -3.92
N PHE A 112 1.27 -17.52 -5.10
CA PHE A 112 0.35 -18.62 -5.36
C PHE A 112 0.93 -19.94 -4.82
N THR A 113 0.07 -20.77 -4.23
CA THR A 113 0.47 -22.09 -3.71
C THR A 113 0.86 -23.05 -4.84
N ASP A 114 0.16 -22.96 -5.98
CA ASP A 114 0.34 -23.82 -7.14
C ASP A 114 0.04 -23.06 -8.45
N GLN A 115 0.61 -23.53 -9.56
CA GLN A 115 0.38 -22.97 -10.91
C GLN A 115 -1.11 -22.92 -11.27
N LYS A 116 -1.86 -23.97 -10.93
CA LYS A 116 -3.29 -24.04 -11.22
C LYS A 116 -4.08 -22.94 -10.49
N ALA A 117 -3.74 -22.67 -9.23
CA ALA A 117 -4.38 -21.61 -8.45
C ALA A 117 -4.07 -20.22 -9.04
N ALA A 118 -2.86 -20.03 -9.57
CA ALA A 118 -2.49 -18.81 -10.30
C ALA A 118 -3.36 -18.64 -11.56
N GLU A 119 -3.48 -19.69 -12.37
CA GLU A 119 -4.27 -19.68 -13.60
C GLU A 119 -5.76 -19.41 -13.35
N GLU A 120 -6.34 -20.06 -12.33
CA GLU A 120 -7.73 -19.83 -11.90
C GLU A 120 -7.94 -18.38 -11.45
N THR A 121 -7.04 -17.85 -10.61
CA THR A 121 -7.12 -16.46 -10.13
C THR A 121 -6.97 -15.45 -11.26
N ILE A 122 -6.02 -15.67 -12.18
CA ILE A 122 -5.84 -14.82 -13.36
C ILE A 122 -7.09 -14.86 -14.25
N GLY A 123 -7.69 -16.05 -14.42
CA GLY A 123 -8.93 -16.23 -15.16
C GLY A 123 -10.10 -15.43 -14.56
N ASP A 124 -10.22 -15.44 -13.23
CA ASP A 124 -11.24 -14.68 -12.51
C ASP A 124 -11.05 -13.16 -12.66
N VAL A 125 -9.81 -12.68 -12.55
CA VAL A 125 -9.47 -11.27 -12.77
C VAL A 125 -9.81 -10.83 -14.20
N MET A 126 -9.47 -11.65 -15.20
CA MET A 126 -9.80 -11.36 -16.60
C MET A 126 -11.31 -11.39 -16.86
N THR A 127 -12.03 -12.31 -16.21
CA THR A 127 -13.49 -12.37 -16.31
C THR A 127 -14.13 -11.09 -15.78
N HIS A 128 -13.64 -10.58 -14.64
CA HIS A 128 -14.09 -9.31 -14.08
C HIS A 128 -13.74 -8.10 -14.98
N TYR A 129 -12.51 -8.04 -15.50
CA TYR A 129 -12.09 -7.03 -16.48
C TYR A 129 -13.02 -6.98 -17.71
N ASN A 130 -13.31 -8.14 -18.30
CA ASN A 130 -14.18 -8.25 -19.47
C ASN A 130 -15.62 -7.81 -19.17
N ALA A 131 -16.12 -8.06 -17.96
CA ALA A 131 -17.43 -7.59 -17.52
C ALA A 131 -17.47 -6.06 -17.39
N ALA A 132 -16.45 -5.46 -16.77
CA ALA A 132 -16.32 -4.02 -16.62
C ALA A 132 -16.21 -3.30 -17.99
N ALA A 133 -15.41 -3.84 -18.91
CA ALA A 133 -15.26 -3.32 -20.27
C ALA A 133 -16.60 -3.29 -21.03
N GLN A 134 -17.40 -4.36 -20.90
CA GLN A 134 -18.75 -4.42 -21.50
C GLN A 134 -19.70 -3.39 -20.88
N ALA A 135 -19.66 -3.19 -19.56
CA ALA A 135 -20.48 -2.19 -18.88
C ALA A 135 -20.14 -0.76 -19.33
N MET A 136 -18.85 -0.45 -19.52
CA MET A 136 -18.42 0.85 -20.04
C MET A 136 -18.84 1.07 -21.50
N SER A 137 -18.76 0.04 -22.34
CA SER A 137 -19.25 0.10 -23.72
C SER A 137 -20.77 0.32 -23.80
N LEU A 138 -21.54 -0.40 -22.97
CA LEU A 138 -23.01 -0.26 -22.90
C LEU A 138 -23.44 1.12 -22.41
N SER A 139 -22.76 1.69 -21.42
CA SER A 139 -23.08 3.04 -20.90
C SER A 139 -22.77 4.14 -21.92
N LEU A 140 -21.70 4.02 -22.71
CA LEU A 140 -21.43 4.92 -23.84
C LEU A 140 -22.53 4.82 -24.92
N CYS A 141 -22.97 3.59 -25.21
CA CYS A 141 -23.98 3.33 -26.24
C CYS A 141 -25.39 3.81 -25.83
N LEU A 142 -25.76 3.67 -24.55
CA LEU A 142 -27.00 4.25 -24.00
C LEU A 142 -26.98 5.77 -24.08
N LYS A 143 -25.87 6.41 -23.65
CA LYS A 143 -25.74 7.88 -23.68
C LYS A 143 -25.81 8.46 -25.11
N GLY A 144 -25.34 7.72 -26.11
CA GLY A 144 -25.44 8.10 -27.52
C GLY A 144 -26.86 8.04 -28.10
N ARG A 145 -27.76 7.23 -27.54
CA ARG A 145 -29.16 7.12 -28.01
C ARG A 145 -30.09 8.18 -27.43
N ASP A 146 -29.80 8.69 -26.23
CA ASP A 146 -30.63 9.72 -25.59
C ASP A 146 -30.38 11.15 -26.13
N GLY A 147 -29.39 11.33 -27.01
CA GLY A 147 -29.02 12.62 -27.60
C GLY A 147 -29.80 13.05 -28.85
N ILE A 148 -30.79 12.27 -29.32
CA ILE A 148 -31.50 12.52 -30.60
C ILE A 148 -32.96 12.98 -30.42
N HIS A 149 -33.40 13.27 -29.18
CA HIS A 149 -34.76 13.76 -28.91
C HIS A 149 -34.73 15.08 -28.13
N SER A 150 -34.33 16.16 -28.81
CA SER A 150 -34.75 17.52 -28.45
C SER A 150 -34.70 18.39 -29.71
N LEU A 151 -35.81 18.36 -30.45
CA LEU A 151 -36.20 19.36 -31.45
C LEU A 151 -37.21 20.30 -30.78
#